data_AF-A0A2G5TCK3-F1
#
_entry.id   AF-A0A2G5TCK3-F1
#
_cell.length_a   1.000
_cell.length_b   1.000
_cell.length_c   1.000
_cell.angle_alpha   90.00
_cell.angle_beta   90.00
_cell.angle_gamma   90.00
#
_symmetry.space_group_name_H-M   'P 1'
#
loop_
_entity.id
_entity.type
_entity.pdbx_description
1 polymer ?
#
loop_
_entity_poly.entity_id
_entity_poly.type
_entity_poly.pdbx_seq_one_letter_code
_entity_poly.pdbx_strand_id
1 'polypeptide(L)'
;MNASPLFVNVFLMLVRNADVCVPTQQVTYESLQDEIQLLQAGVPLSSLSLTPAEAAALAVILATTQTTTLATTTTVTTTTTTATTTTSTPYPCSVCTPIYDASCQGENLPSPSMYCLIDDEVPITYTLGFCSVCGVSDACQTQLGCPAGTAARLDTGGGDVNGNSDGSPTQVYCSESIGSWYGIIDGVMMPVTKVACKYP
;
A
#
# COMPACT_ATOMS: atom_id res chain seq x y z
N MET A 1 36.42 3.82 -77.05
CA MET A 1 36.92 5.04 -76.38
C MET A 1 35.99 5.26 -75.19
N ASN A 2 36.34 4.68 -74.03
CA ASN A 2 36.97 5.34 -72.86
C ASN A 2 35.91 6.13 -72.05
N ALA A 3 35.74 6.00 -70.73
CA ALA A 3 36.42 5.23 -69.69
C ALA A 3 35.46 5.11 -68.47
N SER A 4 35.72 4.13 -67.59
CA SER A 4 35.05 3.91 -66.30
C SER A 4 35.74 4.72 -65.15
N PRO A 5 35.54 4.39 -63.85
CA PRO A 5 34.84 5.21 -62.84
C PRO A 5 35.78 5.69 -61.70
N LEU A 6 35.42 6.65 -60.85
CA LEU A 6 36.26 6.95 -59.66
C LEU A 6 35.49 7.65 -58.52
N PHE A 7 35.80 7.19 -57.31
CA PHE A 7 35.49 7.71 -55.97
C PHE A 7 34.21 7.24 -55.25
N VAL A 8 34.13 5.91 -55.10
CA VAL A 8 33.83 5.30 -53.80
C VAL A 8 35.17 5.03 -53.09
N ASN A 9 35.24 5.27 -51.78
CA ASN A 9 36.33 4.92 -50.84
C ASN A 9 37.65 5.72 -50.88
N VAL A 10 37.72 6.82 -50.12
CA VAL A 10 38.93 7.21 -49.36
C VAL A 10 38.52 7.96 -48.09
N PHE A 11 38.29 7.23 -46.99
CA PHE A 11 38.81 7.54 -45.64
C PHE A 11 38.30 6.52 -44.61
N LEU A 12 38.47 5.24 -44.93
CA LEU A 12 38.62 4.19 -43.93
C LEU A 12 40.14 4.02 -43.79
N MET A 13 40.64 4.24 -42.56
CA MET A 13 42.02 4.11 -42.06
C MET A 13 42.75 5.44 -41.77
N LEU A 14 43.22 5.55 -40.51
CA LEU A 14 43.75 6.72 -39.77
C LEU A 14 42.63 7.47 -39.02
N VAL A 15 42.17 7.05 -37.85
CA VAL A 15 42.94 7.00 -36.60
C VAL A 15 42.54 5.80 -35.74
N ARG A 16 43.45 4.83 -35.61
CA ARG A 16 43.55 3.98 -34.41
C ARG A 16 44.38 4.76 -33.38
N ASN A 17 43.98 4.68 -32.12
CA ASN A 17 44.69 5.08 -30.91
C ASN A 17 44.73 6.59 -30.60
N ALA A 18 43.66 7.06 -29.97
CA ALA A 18 43.76 8.01 -28.86
C ALA A 18 42.90 7.45 -27.72
N ASP A 19 43.49 6.52 -26.98
CA ASP A 19 43.08 6.25 -25.61
C ASP A 19 43.38 7.50 -24.76
N VAL A 20 42.53 7.77 -23.78
CA VAL A 20 42.71 8.78 -22.71
C VAL A 20 42.54 10.25 -23.15
N CYS A 21 41.32 10.76 -23.01
CA CYS A 21 40.90 11.57 -21.86
C CYS A 21 39.57 12.27 -22.21
N VAL A 22 38.45 11.54 -22.20
CA VAL A 22 37.15 12.21 -22.09
C VAL A 22 37.05 12.65 -20.63
N PRO A 23 36.97 13.95 -20.32
CA PRO A 23 36.65 14.35 -18.96
C PRO A 23 35.28 13.75 -18.67
N THR A 24 35.21 12.83 -17.73
CA THR A 24 33.97 12.51 -17.02
C THR A 24 33.58 13.77 -16.25
N GLN A 25 33.04 14.76 -16.97
CA GLN A 25 32.12 15.68 -16.34
C GLN A 25 30.88 14.85 -16.06
N GLN A 26 30.68 14.58 -14.77
CA GLN A 26 29.47 13.97 -14.28
C GLN A 26 28.30 14.87 -14.70
N VAL A 27 27.60 14.48 -15.76
CA VAL A 27 26.24 14.96 -15.97
C VAL A 27 25.42 14.32 -14.85
N THR A 28 25.10 15.11 -13.83
CA THR A 28 24.26 14.67 -12.72
C THR A 28 22.89 14.29 -13.28
N TYR A 29 22.49 13.04 -13.06
CA TYR A 29 21.24 12.44 -13.52
C TYR A 29 19.97 13.23 -13.12
N GLU A 30 20.07 14.10 -12.11
CA GLU A 30 18.97 14.95 -11.65
C GLU A 30 18.59 16.02 -12.69
N SER A 31 19.55 16.58 -13.43
CA SER A 31 19.26 17.62 -14.44
C SER A 31 18.54 17.06 -15.68
N LEU A 32 18.70 15.77 -15.97
CA LEU A 32 18.11 15.12 -17.15
C LEU A 32 16.68 14.63 -16.89
N GLN A 33 16.30 14.39 -15.63
CA GLN A 33 14.96 13.93 -15.27
C GLN A 33 13.90 15.03 -15.45
N ASP A 34 14.24 16.28 -15.11
CA ASP A 34 13.36 17.44 -15.30
C ASP A 34 13.11 17.73 -16.79
N GLU A 35 14.13 17.53 -17.63
CA GLU A 35 14.03 17.74 -19.08
C GLU A 35 13.17 16.68 -19.77
N ILE A 36 13.18 15.44 -19.26
CA ILE A 36 12.32 14.34 -19.72
C ILE A 36 10.85 14.60 -19.34
N GLN A 37 10.58 15.17 -18.15
CA GLN A 37 9.20 15.53 -17.76
C GLN A 37 8.61 16.64 -18.66
N LEU A 38 9.42 17.60 -19.09
CA LEU A 38 8.98 18.68 -20.00
C LEU A 38 8.64 18.16 -21.41
N LEU A 39 9.38 17.17 -21.90
CA LEU A 39 9.08 16.51 -23.18
C LEU A 39 7.78 15.68 -23.11
N GLN A 40 7.49 15.04 -21.97
CA GLN A 40 6.22 14.34 -21.73
C GLN A 40 5.03 15.28 -21.59
N ALA A 41 5.28 16.55 -21.21
CA ALA A 41 4.28 17.63 -21.18
C ALA A 41 4.06 18.32 -22.55
N GLY A 42 4.72 17.85 -23.62
CA GLY A 42 4.49 18.36 -24.99
C GLY A 42 5.30 19.59 -25.39
N VAL A 43 6.39 19.90 -24.67
CA VAL A 43 7.29 21.02 -25.02
C VAL A 43 8.17 20.66 -26.23
N PRO A 44 8.25 21.50 -27.28
CA PRO A 44 9.04 21.21 -28.47
C PRO A 44 10.55 21.26 -28.18
N LEU A 45 11.30 20.28 -28.70
CA LEU A 45 12.77 20.17 -28.54
C LEU A 45 13.55 21.45 -28.90
N SER A 46 13.00 22.31 -29.75
CA SER A 46 13.61 23.57 -30.17
C SER A 46 13.68 24.65 -29.08
N SER A 47 12.99 24.47 -27.95
CA SER A 47 13.09 25.38 -26.79
C SER A 47 14.06 24.91 -25.71
N LEU A 48 14.69 23.75 -25.90
CA LEU A 48 15.70 23.23 -24.97
C LEU A 48 17.08 23.75 -25.38
N SER A 49 17.78 24.39 -24.44
CA SER A 49 19.13 24.91 -24.64
C SER A 49 20.16 23.81 -24.43
N LEU A 50 20.11 22.78 -25.29
CA LEU A 50 20.98 21.61 -25.21
C LEU A 50 22.36 21.90 -25.82
N THR A 51 23.40 21.40 -25.16
CA THR A 51 24.73 21.34 -25.74
C THR A 51 24.82 20.25 -26.83
N PRO A 52 25.78 20.31 -27.76
CA PRO A 52 25.95 19.29 -28.80
C PRO A 52 26.15 17.86 -28.25
N ALA A 53 26.66 17.73 -27.02
CA ALA A 53 26.84 16.45 -26.35
C ALA A 53 25.50 15.87 -25.82
N GLU A 54 24.61 16.73 -25.31
CA GLU A 54 23.30 16.33 -24.78
C GLU A 54 22.33 15.96 -25.91
N ALA A 55 22.37 16.68 -27.03
CA ALA A 55 21.57 16.35 -28.22
C ALA A 55 21.91 14.96 -28.80
N ALA A 56 23.18 14.56 -28.76
CA ALA A 56 23.62 13.24 -29.20
C ALA A 56 23.15 12.11 -28.27
N ALA A 57 23.15 12.35 -26.94
CA ALA A 57 22.66 11.38 -25.96
C ALA A 57 21.13 11.16 -26.09
N LEU A 58 20.38 12.24 -26.32
CA LEU A 58 18.91 12.17 -26.46
C LEU A 58 18.49 11.41 -27.73
N ALA A 59 19.20 11.60 -28.85
CA ALA A 59 18.95 10.88 -30.10
C ALA A 59 19.16 9.36 -29.96
N VAL A 60 20.16 8.93 -29.17
CA VAL A 60 20.41 7.51 -28.89
C VAL A 60 19.28 6.90 -28.05
N ILE A 61 18.76 7.63 -27.06
CA ILE A 61 17.65 7.16 -26.21
C ILE A 61 16.34 7.03 -27.02
N LEU A 62 16.03 8.00 -27.90
CA LEU A 62 14.86 7.95 -28.79
C LEU A 62 14.96 6.86 -29.88
N ALA A 63 16.17 6.52 -30.35
CA ALA A 63 16.36 5.45 -31.31
C ALA A 63 16.17 4.05 -30.70
N THR A 64 16.32 3.90 -29.39
CA THR A 64 16.24 2.61 -28.69
C THR A 64 14.80 2.21 -28.32
N THR A 65 13.85 3.15 -28.34
CA THR A 65 12.46 2.93 -27.91
C THR A 65 11.47 2.58 -29.03
N GLN A 66 11.90 2.51 -30.31
CA GLN A 66 10.99 2.34 -31.45
C GLN A 66 10.93 0.94 -32.09
N THR A 67 11.68 -0.07 -31.62
CA THR A 67 11.76 -1.37 -32.31
C THR A 67 11.15 -2.54 -31.54
N THR A 68 9.98 -2.37 -30.92
CA THR A 68 9.16 -3.52 -30.49
C THR A 68 7.67 -3.18 -30.48
N THR A 69 7.07 -3.04 -31.67
CA THR A 69 5.61 -3.09 -31.85
C THR A 69 5.27 -4.06 -32.97
N LEU A 70 5.36 -5.36 -32.65
CA LEU A 70 4.60 -6.39 -33.37
C LEU A 70 3.41 -6.76 -32.48
N ALA A 71 2.21 -6.61 -33.04
CA ALA A 71 0.93 -6.64 -32.34
C ALA A 71 0.72 -7.87 -31.43
N THR A 72 0.51 -7.61 -30.14
CA THR A 72 -0.14 -8.55 -29.22
C THR A 72 -1.35 -7.83 -28.65
N THR A 73 -2.56 -8.29 -28.98
CA THR A 73 -3.81 -7.75 -28.43
C THR A 73 -3.94 -8.27 -26.99
N THR A 74 -3.43 -7.51 -26.03
CA THR A 74 -3.62 -7.76 -24.60
C THR A 74 -4.87 -7.02 -24.15
N THR A 75 -5.90 -7.75 -23.74
CA THR A 75 -7.07 -7.18 -23.07
C THR A 75 -6.64 -6.63 -21.72
N VAL A 76 -6.51 -5.31 -21.61
CA VAL A 76 -6.15 -4.63 -20.36
C VAL A 76 -7.41 -4.48 -19.52
N THR A 77 -7.62 -5.39 -18.57
CA THR A 77 -8.61 -5.20 -17.51
C THR A 77 -8.07 -4.10 -16.57
N THR A 78 -8.67 -2.92 -16.63
CA THR A 78 -8.34 -1.81 -15.71
C THR A 78 -8.95 -2.12 -14.35
N THR A 79 -8.21 -2.80 -13.47
CA THR A 79 -8.58 -2.87 -12.05
C THR A 79 -8.23 -1.55 -11.39
N THR A 80 -9.26 -0.76 -11.10
CA THR A 80 -9.15 0.45 -10.28
C THR A 80 -8.82 0.03 -8.85
N THR A 81 -7.54 0.04 -8.49
CA THR A 81 -7.10 -0.19 -7.11
C THR A 81 -7.36 1.08 -6.30
N THR A 82 -8.49 1.15 -5.61
CA THR A 82 -8.74 2.17 -4.60
C THR A 82 -7.75 1.96 -3.47
N ALA A 83 -6.73 2.81 -3.38
CA ALA A 83 -5.83 2.84 -2.24
C ALA A 83 -6.57 3.48 -1.05
N THR A 84 -7.23 2.66 -0.24
CA THR A 84 -7.77 3.09 1.05
C THR A 84 -6.58 3.43 1.94
N THR A 85 -6.37 4.74 2.17
CA THR A 85 -5.34 5.21 3.10
C THR A 85 -5.92 5.08 4.51
N THR A 86 -5.72 3.94 5.17
CA THR A 86 -6.07 3.78 6.59
C THR A 86 -5.11 4.62 7.42
N THR A 87 -5.59 5.74 7.93
CA THR A 87 -4.89 6.50 8.98
C THR A 87 -5.14 5.76 10.28
N SER A 88 -4.27 4.80 10.63
CA SER A 88 -4.40 4.13 11.93
C SER A 88 -4.03 5.13 13.02
N THR A 89 -5.02 5.49 13.84
CA THR A 89 -4.75 6.22 15.07
C THR A 89 -3.90 5.34 15.97
N PRO A 90 -2.79 5.86 16.54
CA PRO A 90 -1.98 5.10 17.48
C PRO A 90 -2.84 4.53 18.61
N TYR A 91 -2.55 3.30 19.02
CA TYR A 91 -3.25 2.66 20.13
C TYR A 91 -3.10 3.50 21.41
N PRO A 92 -4.19 3.97 22.04
CA PRO A 92 -4.11 5.02 23.06
C PRO A 92 -3.87 4.49 24.49
N CYS A 93 -3.92 3.17 24.68
CA CYS A 93 -3.91 2.55 26.01
C CYS A 93 -2.51 2.00 26.34
N SER A 94 -2.15 1.93 27.63
CA SER A 94 -0.78 1.60 28.06
C SER A 94 -0.68 0.24 28.73
N VAL A 95 -1.63 -0.11 29.58
CA VAL A 95 -1.67 -1.37 30.33
C VAL A 95 -2.50 -2.41 29.59
N CYS A 96 -3.65 -2.00 29.06
CA CYS A 96 -4.47 -2.88 28.23
C CYS A 96 -3.78 -3.10 26.88
N THR A 97 -3.74 -4.35 26.38
CA THR A 97 -3.32 -4.65 25.01
C THR A 97 -4.53 -4.70 24.09
N PRO A 98 -4.40 -4.47 22.77
CA PRO A 98 -5.51 -4.66 21.83
C PRO A 98 -6.21 -6.01 22.03
N ILE A 99 -7.55 -5.98 22.05
CA ILE A 99 -8.40 -7.16 22.37
C ILE A 99 -8.84 -7.93 21.13
N TYR A 100 -8.73 -7.31 19.94
CA TYR A 100 -9.10 -7.98 18.70
C TYR A 100 -8.18 -9.17 18.41
N ASP A 101 -8.75 -10.27 17.93
CA ASP A 101 -8.00 -11.49 17.67
C ASP A 101 -7.09 -11.33 16.44
N ALA A 102 -5.81 -11.07 16.69
CA ALA A 102 -4.78 -10.98 15.66
C ALA A 102 -4.51 -12.32 14.92
N SER A 103 -5.15 -13.42 15.32
CA SER A 103 -5.08 -14.70 14.58
C SER A 103 -6.08 -14.80 13.43
N CYS A 104 -6.95 -13.81 13.26
CA CYS A 104 -7.85 -13.75 12.11
C CYS A 104 -7.08 -13.59 10.79
N GLN A 105 -7.56 -14.30 9.78
CA GLN A 105 -6.89 -14.41 8.48
C GLN A 105 -7.62 -13.64 7.37
N GLY A 106 -8.81 -13.10 7.66
CA GLY A 106 -9.64 -12.38 6.71
C GLY A 106 -10.75 -13.23 6.13
N GLU A 107 -11.49 -12.64 5.19
CA GLU A 107 -12.62 -13.29 4.55
C GLU A 107 -12.24 -14.63 3.87
N ASN A 108 -13.11 -15.62 3.97
CA ASN A 108 -12.95 -16.95 3.36
C ASN A 108 -11.75 -17.79 3.85
N LEU A 109 -11.05 -17.36 4.91
CA LEU A 109 -9.90 -18.06 5.50
C LEU A 109 -10.17 -18.44 6.97
N PRO A 110 -9.90 -19.70 7.39
CA PRO A 110 -9.41 -20.84 6.61
C PRO A 110 -10.40 -21.44 5.61
N SER A 111 -11.70 -21.15 5.73
CA SER A 111 -12.70 -21.55 4.73
C SER A 111 -13.84 -20.53 4.60
N PRO A 112 -14.62 -20.56 3.50
CA PRO A 112 -15.77 -19.68 3.30
C PRO A 112 -16.86 -19.76 4.38
N SER A 113 -16.90 -20.85 5.16
CA SER A 113 -17.91 -21.06 6.20
C SER A 113 -17.33 -21.00 7.62
N MET A 114 -16.03 -20.75 7.76
CA MET A 114 -15.34 -20.69 9.05
C MET A 114 -14.21 -19.67 8.93
N TYR A 115 -14.56 -18.40 8.76
CA TYR A 115 -13.59 -17.31 8.68
C TYR A 115 -13.82 -16.26 9.77
N CYS A 116 -12.80 -15.45 9.99
CA CYS A 116 -12.91 -14.23 10.78
C CYS A 116 -12.12 -13.09 10.14
N LEU A 117 -12.70 -11.90 10.20
CA LEU A 117 -12.18 -10.71 9.55
C LEU A 117 -10.92 -10.22 10.26
N ILE A 118 -9.98 -9.64 9.52
CA ILE A 118 -8.82 -8.97 10.12
C ILE A 118 -9.23 -7.63 10.76
N ASP A 119 -8.36 -7.06 11.58
CA ASP A 119 -8.62 -5.77 12.23
C ASP A 119 -8.79 -4.62 11.23
N ASP A 120 -8.08 -4.65 10.09
CA ASP A 120 -8.25 -3.66 9.01
C ASP A 120 -9.63 -3.72 8.32
N GLU A 121 -10.33 -4.85 8.39
CA GLU A 121 -11.65 -5.05 7.80
C GLU A 121 -12.80 -4.69 8.76
N VAL A 122 -12.49 -4.51 10.05
CA VAL A 122 -13.48 -4.19 11.09
C VAL A 122 -13.23 -2.77 11.58
N PRO A 123 -14.27 -1.93 11.72
CA PRO A 123 -14.10 -0.54 12.17
C PRO A 123 -13.83 -0.45 13.69
N ILE A 124 -12.75 -1.03 14.17
CA ILE A 124 -12.37 -1.01 15.58
C ILE A 124 -11.58 0.25 15.89
N THR A 125 -12.09 1.03 16.83
CA THR A 125 -11.40 2.20 17.37
C THR A 125 -11.30 2.08 18.87
N TYR A 126 -10.07 2.14 19.38
CA TYR A 126 -9.81 2.19 20.80
C TYR A 126 -9.82 3.64 21.28
N THR A 127 -10.42 3.87 22.43
CA THR A 127 -10.40 5.17 23.11
C THR A 127 -10.03 4.96 24.57
N LEU A 128 -9.28 5.91 25.13
CA LEU A 128 -8.93 5.91 26.55
C LEU A 128 -9.75 7.00 27.26
N GLY A 129 -10.41 6.65 28.36
CA GLY A 129 -11.08 7.63 29.21
C GLY A 129 -12.11 7.05 30.17
N PHE A 130 -13.02 7.91 30.62
CA PHE A 130 -14.11 7.51 31.52
C PHE A 130 -15.15 6.69 30.76
N CYS A 131 -15.37 5.46 31.21
CA CYS A 131 -16.40 4.57 30.71
C CYS A 131 -17.64 4.67 31.61
N SER A 132 -18.66 5.39 31.15
CA SER A 132 -19.89 5.61 31.91
C SER A 132 -20.70 4.34 32.15
N VAL A 133 -20.63 3.39 31.22
CA VAL A 133 -21.38 2.13 31.27
C VAL A 133 -20.77 1.17 32.30
N CYS A 134 -19.43 1.17 32.44
CA CYS A 134 -18.72 0.28 33.34
C CYS A 134 -18.27 0.95 34.65
N GLY A 135 -18.43 2.28 34.79
CA GLY A 135 -18.10 3.03 36.00
C GLY A 135 -16.60 3.14 36.29
N VAL A 136 -15.75 3.01 35.26
CA VAL A 136 -14.29 3.05 35.38
C VAL A 136 -13.77 4.36 34.80
N SER A 137 -12.91 5.05 35.55
CA SER A 137 -12.40 6.38 35.17
C SER A 137 -11.28 6.39 34.15
N ASP A 138 -10.51 5.30 34.11
CA ASP A 138 -9.39 5.14 33.20
C ASP A 138 -9.52 3.79 32.49
N ALA A 139 -10.44 3.75 31.52
CA ALA A 139 -10.77 2.57 30.77
C ALA A 139 -10.34 2.72 29.30
N CYS A 140 -9.59 1.74 28.83
CA CYS A 140 -9.43 1.48 27.42
C CYS A 140 -10.71 0.83 26.89
N GLN A 141 -11.40 1.45 25.95
CA GLN A 141 -12.70 0.97 25.49
C GLN A 141 -12.80 0.96 23.97
N THR A 142 -13.59 0.02 23.46
CA THR A 142 -13.89 -0.14 22.04
C THR A 142 -15.30 -0.68 21.85
N GLN A 143 -15.90 -0.42 20.69
CA GLN A 143 -17.20 -0.97 20.30
C GLN A 143 -16.99 -1.95 19.15
N LEU A 144 -17.38 -3.19 19.38
CA LEU A 144 -17.29 -4.24 18.38
C LEU A 144 -18.57 -4.27 17.54
N GLY A 145 -18.59 -3.46 16.50
CA GLY A 145 -19.61 -3.51 15.44
C GLY A 145 -19.09 -4.32 14.26
N CYS A 146 -19.72 -5.45 13.97
CA CYS A 146 -19.29 -6.32 12.88
C CYS A 146 -19.97 -5.96 11.54
N PRO A 147 -19.24 -5.98 10.41
CA PRO A 147 -19.81 -5.81 9.09
C PRO A 147 -20.87 -6.88 8.77
N ALA A 148 -21.77 -6.55 7.84
CA ALA A 148 -22.80 -7.47 7.37
C ALA A 148 -22.20 -8.79 6.88
N GLY A 149 -22.84 -9.92 7.24
CA GLY A 149 -22.34 -11.26 6.92
C GLY A 149 -21.45 -11.88 8.01
N THR A 150 -21.08 -11.11 9.04
CA THR A 150 -20.34 -11.59 10.21
C THR A 150 -21.06 -11.27 11.51
N ALA A 151 -20.70 -11.98 12.57
CA ALA A 151 -21.24 -11.81 13.92
C ALA A 151 -20.11 -11.55 14.93
N ALA A 152 -20.39 -10.70 15.91
CA ALA A 152 -19.50 -10.47 17.04
C ALA A 152 -19.36 -11.75 17.87
N ARG A 153 -18.12 -12.24 18.00
CA ARG A 153 -17.76 -13.38 18.84
C ARG A 153 -16.74 -12.94 19.88
N LEU A 154 -17.03 -13.24 21.14
CA LEU A 154 -16.18 -12.89 22.27
C LEU A 154 -15.73 -14.18 22.96
N ASP A 155 -14.42 -14.39 23.08
CA ASP A 155 -13.87 -15.53 23.81
C ASP A 155 -13.88 -15.21 25.31
N THR A 156 -14.55 -16.06 26.09
CA THR A 156 -14.67 -15.93 27.56
C THR A 156 -13.70 -16.82 28.32
N GLY A 157 -12.76 -17.47 27.62
CA GLY A 157 -11.85 -18.49 28.16
C GLY A 157 -12.47 -19.90 28.20
N GLY A 158 -13.78 -20.01 28.01
CA GLY A 158 -14.51 -21.28 27.79
C GLY A 158 -14.93 -21.51 26.34
N GLY A 159 -14.57 -20.61 25.43
CA GLY A 159 -15.02 -20.56 24.05
C GLY A 159 -15.74 -19.26 23.71
N ASP A 160 -16.15 -19.17 22.45
CA ASP A 160 -16.81 -17.98 21.90
C ASP A 160 -18.29 -17.92 22.32
N VAL A 161 -18.69 -16.75 22.81
CA VAL A 161 -20.09 -16.36 22.98
C VAL A 161 -20.45 -15.31 21.92
N ASN A 162 -21.75 -15.19 21.64
CA ASN A 162 -22.25 -14.11 20.80
C ASN A 162 -22.15 -12.77 21.51
N GLY A 163 -21.98 -11.70 20.73
CA GLY A 163 -22.24 -10.33 21.15
C GLY A 163 -23.72 -10.07 21.44
N ASN A 164 -24.09 -8.79 21.48
CA ASN A 164 -25.47 -8.40 21.80
C ASN A 164 -26.49 -9.05 20.86
N SER A 165 -27.54 -9.60 21.45
CA SER A 165 -28.62 -10.33 20.77
C SER A 165 -29.48 -9.44 19.88
N ASP A 166 -29.49 -8.13 20.13
CA ASP A 166 -30.18 -7.12 19.32
C ASP A 166 -29.39 -6.69 18.06
N GLY A 167 -28.17 -7.21 17.89
CA GLY A 167 -27.27 -6.87 16.78
C GLY A 167 -26.57 -5.52 16.94
N SER A 168 -26.73 -4.83 18.07
CA SER A 168 -25.98 -3.62 18.37
C SER A 168 -24.49 -3.92 18.62
N PRO A 169 -23.58 -2.93 18.43
CA PRO A 169 -22.18 -3.10 18.75
C PRO A 169 -21.96 -3.49 20.22
N THR A 170 -21.17 -4.53 20.45
CA THR A 170 -20.83 -4.97 21.82
C THR A 170 -19.79 -4.04 22.42
N GLN A 171 -20.08 -3.43 23.57
CA GLN A 171 -19.10 -2.61 24.29
C GLN A 171 -18.09 -3.51 24.98
N VAL A 172 -16.81 -3.26 24.73
CA VAL A 172 -15.69 -3.96 25.39
C VAL A 172 -14.81 -2.92 26.05
N TYR A 173 -14.34 -3.19 27.27
CA TYR A 173 -13.47 -2.28 27.99
C TYR A 173 -12.43 -3.03 28.83
N CYS A 174 -11.35 -2.35 29.16
CA CYS A 174 -10.31 -2.80 30.06
C CYS A 174 -9.87 -1.65 30.95
N SER A 175 -9.72 -1.92 32.24
CA SER A 175 -9.26 -0.92 33.21
C SER A 175 -7.74 -0.82 33.15
N GLU A 176 -7.18 0.38 32.97
CA GLU A 176 -5.72 0.59 32.97
C GLU A 176 -5.08 0.24 34.33
N SER A 177 -5.86 0.19 35.41
CA SER A 177 -5.35 -0.25 36.72
C SER A 177 -5.24 -1.77 36.89
N ILE A 178 -5.93 -2.57 36.07
CA ILE A 178 -6.04 -4.03 36.22
C ILE A 178 -5.47 -4.76 34.99
N GLY A 179 -5.68 -4.23 33.79
CA GLY A 179 -5.22 -4.85 32.55
C GLY A 179 -6.05 -6.07 32.10
N SER A 180 -7.29 -6.21 32.58
CA SER A 180 -8.20 -7.28 32.18
C SER A 180 -9.39 -6.74 31.38
N TRP A 181 -9.74 -7.44 30.31
CA TRP A 181 -10.83 -7.08 29.42
C TRP A 181 -12.17 -7.67 29.85
N TYR A 182 -13.22 -6.88 29.67
CA TYR A 182 -14.60 -7.24 29.94
C TYR A 182 -15.49 -6.81 28.76
N GLY A 183 -16.39 -7.70 28.35
CA GLY A 183 -17.46 -7.41 27.40
C GLY A 183 -18.78 -7.19 28.12
N ILE A 184 -19.57 -6.23 27.66
CA ILE A 184 -20.95 -6.00 28.12
C ILE A 184 -21.88 -6.58 27.07
N ILE A 185 -22.38 -7.79 27.31
CA ILE A 185 -23.21 -8.57 26.40
C ILE A 185 -24.63 -8.60 26.96
N ASP A 186 -25.60 -8.05 26.23
CA ASP A 186 -27.00 -7.95 26.66
C ASP A 186 -27.17 -7.33 28.07
N GLY A 187 -26.29 -6.38 28.40
CA GLY A 187 -26.26 -5.71 29.71
C GLY A 187 -25.52 -6.48 30.82
N VAL A 188 -24.97 -7.67 30.53
CA VAL A 188 -24.20 -8.47 31.48
C VAL A 188 -22.71 -8.30 31.21
N MET A 189 -21.96 -7.98 32.26
CA MET A 189 -20.51 -7.87 32.21
C MET A 189 -19.85 -9.24 32.36
N MET A 190 -19.01 -9.62 31.40
CA MET A 190 -18.28 -10.89 31.40
C MET A 190 -16.80 -10.69 31.09
N PRO A 191 -15.89 -11.47 31.71
CA PRO A 191 -14.48 -11.43 31.34
C PRO A 191 -14.31 -11.96 29.91
N VAL A 192 -13.47 -11.29 29.13
CA VAL A 192 -13.16 -11.69 27.75
C VAL A 192 -11.66 -11.67 27.51
N THR A 193 -11.17 -12.61 26.72
CA THR A 193 -9.76 -12.76 26.38
C THR A 193 -9.45 -12.25 24.98
N LYS A 194 -10.41 -12.37 24.06
CA LYS A 194 -10.32 -11.95 22.66
C LYS A 194 -11.70 -11.64 22.10
N VAL A 195 -11.72 -10.83 21.06
CA VAL A 195 -12.93 -10.60 20.27
C VAL A 195 -12.64 -10.63 18.78
N ALA A 196 -13.61 -11.07 17.98
CA ALA A 196 -13.49 -11.07 16.52
C ALA A 196 -14.86 -10.99 15.84
N CYS A 197 -14.87 -10.52 14.61
CA CYS A 197 -16.02 -10.69 13.72
C CYS A 197 -15.85 -11.98 12.93
N LYS A 198 -16.69 -12.97 13.19
CA LYS A 198 -16.61 -14.32 12.58
C LYS A 198 -17.83 -14.60 11.72
N TYR A 199 -17.69 -15.47 10.74
CA TYR A 199 -18.83 -16.02 10.02
C TYR A 199 -19.82 -16.67 11.02
N PRO A 200 -21.13 -16.40 10.94
CA PRO A 200 -22.13 -16.81 11.92
C PRO A 200 -22.28 -18.33 12.08
#